data_AF-A0A1H3KP36-F1
#
_entry.id   AF-A0A1H3KP36-F1
#
_cell.length_a   1.000
_cell.length_b   1.000
_cell.length_c   1.000
_cell.angle_alpha   90.00
_cell.angle_beta   90.00
_cell.angle_gamma   90.00
#
_symmetry.space_group_name_H-M   'P 1'
#
loop_
_entity.id
_entity.type
_entity.pdbx_description
1 polymer ?
#
loop_
_entity_poly.entity_id
_entity_poly.type
_entity_poly.pdbx_seq_one_letter_code
_entity_poly.pdbx_strand_id
1 'polypeptide(L)'
;MASGDYFDAGSFEDLLTRIEMHGNNQVEPKTIERLTLTVVAQTGYSATTSAGSKAYSVIREGDEAVFQPEKMSTKQLRGWFARRRLQKRLESEMKDAL
;
A
#
# COMPACT_ATOMS: atom_id res chain seq x y z
N MET A 1 1.67 -12.04 -21.76
CA MET A 1 1.39 -10.72 -21.16
C MET A 1 2.71 -10.04 -20.93
N ALA A 2 2.96 -8.95 -21.64
CA ALA A 2 4.22 -8.22 -21.59
C ALA A 2 4.36 -7.55 -20.22
N SER A 3 5.55 -7.63 -19.65
CA SER A 3 5.92 -7.00 -18.39
C SER A 3 5.90 -5.48 -18.54
N GLY A 4 5.07 -4.79 -17.75
CA GLY A 4 5.13 -3.33 -17.68
C GLY A 4 3.83 -2.58 -17.44
N ASP A 5 2.76 -3.23 -16.98
CA ASP A 5 1.55 -2.49 -16.59
C ASP A 5 1.85 -1.66 -15.34
N TYR A 6 2.02 -0.35 -15.53
CA TYR A 6 2.08 0.64 -14.47
C TYR A 6 0.65 0.87 -13.99
N PHE A 7 0.37 0.49 -12.73
CA PHE A 7 -0.88 0.83 -12.08
C PHE A 7 -0.70 2.18 -11.37
N ASP A 8 -1.33 3.22 -11.93
CA ASP A 8 -1.46 4.48 -11.22
C ASP A 8 -2.38 4.28 -10.02
N ALA A 9 -1.84 4.52 -8.82
CA ALA A 9 -2.59 4.37 -7.58
C ALA A 9 -3.56 5.55 -7.34
N GLY A 10 -3.45 6.63 -8.12
CA GLY A 10 -4.16 7.89 -7.92
C GLY A 10 -3.38 8.87 -7.04
N SER A 11 -3.95 10.05 -6.80
CA SER A 11 -3.41 11.03 -5.87
C SER A 11 -3.53 10.55 -4.42
N PHE A 12 -2.87 11.25 -3.49
CA PHE A 12 -3.06 10.98 -2.06
C PHE A 12 -4.52 11.15 -1.63
N GLU A 13 -5.20 12.17 -2.17
CA GLU A 13 -6.62 12.42 -1.91
C GLU A 13 -7.47 11.24 -2.42
N ASP A 14 -7.17 10.71 -3.62
CA ASP A 14 -7.86 9.53 -4.15
C ASP A 14 -7.68 8.32 -3.22
N LEU A 15 -6.48 8.14 -2.67
CA LEU A 15 -6.20 7.07 -1.71
C LEU A 15 -6.98 7.27 -0.40
N LEU A 16 -7.04 8.49 0.12
CA LEU A 16 -7.82 8.81 1.32
C LEU A 16 -9.31 8.61 1.09
N THR A 17 -9.85 9.09 -0.04
CA THR A 17 -11.24 8.87 -0.42
C THR A 17 -11.55 7.37 -0.48
N ARG A 18 -10.66 6.54 -1.06
CA ARG A 18 -10.84 5.08 -1.06
C ARG A 18 -10.81 4.48 0.35
N ILE A 19 -9.93 4.97 1.22
CA ILE A 19 -9.87 4.56 2.62
C ILE A 19 -11.16 4.92 3.36
N GLU A 20 -11.72 6.11 3.13
CA GLU A 20 -13.00 6.54 3.71
C GLU A 20 -14.18 5.74 3.16
N MET A 21 -14.18 5.42 1.86
CA MET A 21 -15.26 4.65 1.22
C MET A 21 -15.31 3.19 1.65
N HIS A 22 -14.16 2.59 1.97
CA HIS A 22 -14.05 1.16 2.26
C HIS A 22 -13.63 0.84 3.70
N GLY A 23 -13.19 1.84 4.45
CA GLY A 23 -12.82 1.75 5.85
C GLY A 23 -13.97 2.14 6.77
N ASN A 24 -13.89 1.71 8.02
CA ASN A 24 -14.91 2.00 9.03
C ASN A 24 -14.62 3.28 9.84
N ASN A 25 -13.46 3.91 9.60
CA ASN A 25 -12.96 5.06 10.34
C ASN A 25 -12.80 6.27 9.41
N GLN A 26 -13.34 7.41 9.83
CA GLN A 26 -12.97 8.70 9.24
C GLN A 26 -11.54 9.02 9.66
N VAL A 27 -10.64 9.06 8.69
CA VAL A 27 -9.24 9.42 8.95
C VAL A 27 -9.11 10.90 8.65
N GLU A 28 -8.91 11.73 9.68
CA GLU A 28 -8.65 13.15 9.45
C GLU A 28 -7.30 13.29 8.72
N PRO A 29 -7.28 13.78 7.45
CA PRO A 29 -6.06 13.83 6.66
C PRO A 29 -4.93 14.60 7.34
N LYS A 30 -5.29 15.55 8.21
CA LYS A 30 -4.39 16.41 9.00
C LYS A 30 -3.59 15.68 10.09
N THR A 31 -4.01 14.48 10.45
CA THR A 31 -3.39 13.68 11.51
C THR A 31 -2.43 12.61 10.98
N ILE A 32 -2.40 12.39 9.66
CA ILE A 32 -1.53 11.38 9.05
C ILE A 32 -0.09 11.91 9.00
N GLU A 33 0.81 11.22 9.69
CA GLU A 33 2.25 11.50 9.68
C GLU A 33 3.04 10.56 8.77
N ARG A 34 2.52 9.35 8.55
CA ARG A 34 3.21 8.28 7.82
C ARG A 34 2.24 7.47 6.98
N LEU A 35 2.66 7.14 5.76
CA LEU A 35 1.91 6.31 4.82
C LEU A 35 2.80 5.18 4.32
N THR A 36 2.32 3.94 4.37
CA THR A 36 2.97 2.80 3.71
C THR A 36 2.05 2.25 2.64
N LEU A 37 2.44 2.42 1.38
CA LEU A 37 1.74 1.82 0.25
C LEU A 37 2.33 0.44 -0.04
N THR A 38 1.51 -0.61 -0.03
CA THR A 38 1.92 -1.97 -0.39
C THR A 38 1.13 -2.47 -1.60
N VAL A 39 1.83 -2.83 -2.66
CA VAL A 39 1.27 -3.38 -3.89
C VAL A 39 1.67 -4.84 -4.00
N VAL A 40 0.71 -5.70 -4.32
CA VAL A 40 0.91 -7.14 -4.47
C VAL A 40 0.40 -7.56 -5.84
N ALA A 41 1.26 -8.18 -6.65
CA ALA A 41 0.92 -8.64 -7.99
C ALA A 41 1.28 -10.12 -8.15
N GLN A 42 0.44 -10.88 -8.86
CA GLN A 42 0.72 -12.25 -9.25
C GLN A 42 1.18 -12.30 -10.70
N THR A 43 2.36 -12.85 -10.95
CA THR A 43 2.87 -13.02 -12.32
C THR A 43 2.28 -14.29 -12.94
N GLY A 44 1.68 -14.16 -14.12
CA GLY A 44 0.99 -15.27 -14.79
C GLY A 44 1.90 -16.43 -15.20
N TYR A 45 3.20 -16.20 -15.37
CA TYR A 45 4.13 -17.19 -15.93
C TYR A 45 4.70 -18.18 -14.90
N SER A 46 4.75 -17.83 -13.60
CA SER A 46 5.46 -18.65 -12.60
C SER A 46 4.68 -18.87 -11.31
N ALA A 47 3.40 -18.50 -11.30
CA ALA A 47 2.59 -18.33 -10.10
C ALA A 47 3.25 -17.44 -9.03
N THR A 48 4.39 -16.79 -9.26
CA THR A 48 5.09 -16.05 -8.22
C THR A 48 4.36 -14.75 -7.91
N THR A 49 4.22 -14.46 -6.62
CA THR A 49 3.65 -13.21 -6.14
C THR A 49 4.81 -12.27 -5.84
N SER A 50 4.79 -11.06 -6.40
CA SER A 50 5.72 -10.00 -6.04
C SER A 50 4.99 -8.99 -5.17
N ALA A 51 5.64 -8.53 -4.11
CA ALA A 51 5.15 -7.45 -3.27
C ALA A 51 6.15 -6.30 -3.28
N GLY A 52 5.69 -5.10 -3.56
CA GLY A 52 6.43 -3.85 -3.40
C GLY A 52 5.80 -3.04 -2.29
N SER A 53 6.62 -2.43 -1.44
CA SER A 53 6.15 -1.48 -0.43
C SER A 53 7.00 -0.22 -0.49
N LYS A 54 6.34 0.94 -0.39
CA LYS A 54 7.00 2.24 -0.28
C LYS A 54 6.41 3.00 0.91
N ALA A 55 7.27 3.43 1.81
CA ALA A 55 6.92 4.20 2.99
C ALA A 55 7.28 5.67 2.77
N TYR A 56 6.40 6.54 3.25
CA TYR A 56 6.51 7.98 3.18
C TYR A 56 6.29 8.59 4.55
N SER A 57 7.07 9.61 4.88
CA SER A 57 6.66 10.62 5.85
C SER A 57 5.81 11.67 5.15
N VAL A 58 4.83 12.20 5.87
CA VAL A 58 3.95 13.26 5.40
C VAL A 58 4.41 14.56 6.06
N ILE A 59 4.97 15.46 5.27
CA ILE A 59 5.37 16.81 5.70
C ILE A 59 4.26 17.76 5.28
N ARG A 60 3.88 18.67 6.17
CA ARG A 60 2.88 19.71 5.87
C ARG A 60 3.57 21.02 5.61
N GLU A 61 3.36 21.58 4.44
CA GLU A 61 3.84 22.90 4.05
C GLU A 61 2.62 23.77 3.74
N GLY A 62 2.14 24.51 4.74
CA GLY A 62 0.89 25.26 4.64
C GLY A 62 -0.33 24.34 4.53
N ASP A 63 -1.06 24.43 3.42
CA ASP A 63 -2.24 23.59 3.14
C ASP A 63 -1.90 22.34 2.30
N GLU A 64 -0.64 22.21 1.87
CA GLU A 64 -0.19 21.08 1.05
C GLU A 64 0.45 19.98 1.90
N ALA A 65 0.23 18.73 1.48
CA ALA A 65 0.87 17.55 2.04
C ALA A 65 1.94 17.04 1.06
N VAL A 66 3.20 17.04 1.52
CA VAL A 66 4.35 16.54 0.77
C VAL A 66 4.71 15.14 1.26
N PHE A 67 4.71 14.17 0.34
CA PHE A 67 5.07 12.78 0.61
C PHE A 67 6.56 12.58 0.41
N GLN A 68 7.34 12.67 1.48
CA GLN A 68 8.77 12.41 1.42
C GLN A 68 9.02 10.90 1.50
N PRO A 69 9.59 10.26 0.45
CA PRO A 69 9.89 8.84 0.48
C PRO A 69 10.95 8.52 1.53
N GLU A 70 10.66 7.60 2.45
CA GLU A 70 11.64 7.15 3.44
C GLU A 70 12.31 5.84 3.03
N LYS A 71 11.50 4.88 2.59
CA LYS A 71 11.95 3.51 2.33
C LYS A 71 11.19 2.89 1.19
N MET A 72 11.89 2.13 0.36
CA MET A 72 11.31 1.28 -0.67
C MET A 72 11.82 -0.14 -0.48
N SER A 73 10.94 -1.12 -0.62
CA SER A 73 11.30 -2.53 -0.57
C SER A 73 10.50 -3.32 -1.59
N THR A 74 11.14 -4.31 -2.18
CA THR A 74 10.50 -5.26 -3.10
C THR A 74 10.90 -6.66 -2.70
N LYS A 75 9.93 -7.57 -2.64
CA LYS A 75 10.18 -8.98 -2.34
C LYS A 75 9.42 -9.88 -3.29
N GLN A 76 10.10 -10.90 -3.80
CA GLN A 76 9.46 -12.02 -4.47
C GLN A 76 9.03 -13.05 -3.43
N LEU A 77 7.75 -13.41 -3.43
CA LEU A 77 7.19 -14.44 -2.57
C LEU A 77 7.11 -15.75 -3.34
N ARG A 78 8.04 -16.64 -3.02
CA ARG A 78 8.11 -18.00 -3.56
C ARG A 78 7.47 -18.96 -2.56
N GLY A 79 6.52 -19.77 -3.02
CA GLY A 79 5.85 -20.80 -2.22
C GLY A 79 4.61 -20.33 -1.43
N TRP A 80 3.79 -21.31 -1.06
CA TRP A 80 2.49 -21.13 -0.41
C TRP A 80 2.58 -20.45 0.97
N PHE A 81 3.55 -20.84 1.80
CA PHE A 81 3.70 -20.28 3.15
C PHE A 81 4.00 -18.79 3.15
N ALA A 82 4.88 -18.33 2.25
CA ALA A 82 5.23 -16.91 2.13
C ALA A 82 4.03 -16.06 1.72
N ARG A 83 3.19 -16.57 0.81
CA ARG A 83 1.92 -15.92 0.40
C ARG A 83 0.93 -15.89 1.53
N ARG A 84 0.71 -17.02 2.22
CA ARG A 84 -0.24 -17.11 3.33
C ARG A 84 0.17 -16.21 4.50
N ARG A 85 1.47 -16.06 4.77
CA ARG A 85 1.97 -15.11 5.78
C ARG A 85 1.70 -13.65 5.38
N LEU A 86 1.91 -13.29 4.11
CA LEU A 86 1.58 -11.94 3.62
C LEU A 86 0.07 -11.68 3.73
N GLN A 87 -0.76 -12.60 3.25
CA GLN A 87 -2.21 -12.50 3.32
C GLN A 87 -2.68 -12.31 4.76
N LYS A 88 -2.24 -13.16 5.70
CA LYS A 88 -2.59 -13.02 7.12
C LYS A 88 -2.18 -11.68 7.72
N ARG A 89 -1.03 -11.14 7.31
CA ARG A 89 -0.58 -9.83 7.78
C ARG A 89 -1.50 -8.72 7.27
N LEU A 90 -1.82 -8.72 5.98
CA LEU A 90 -2.74 -7.74 5.40
C LEU A 90 -4.14 -7.85 6.02
N GLU A 91 -4.65 -9.07 6.21
CA GLU A 91 -5.92 -9.32 6.89
C GLU A 91 -5.90 -8.86 8.36
N SER A 92 -4.77 -8.95 9.06
CA SER A 92 -4.61 -8.42 10.42
C SER A 92 -4.64 -6.89 10.41
N GLU A 93 -3.88 -6.25 9.52
CA GLU A 93 -3.85 -4.79 9.37
C GLU A 93 -5.24 -4.23 9.03
N MET A 94 -6.05 -4.98 8.27
CA MET A 94 -7.46 -4.62 8.02
C MET A 94 -8.36 -4.78 9.24
N LYS A 95 -8.09 -5.74 10.13
CA LYS A 95 -8.88 -5.98 11.36
C LYS A 95 -8.52 -5.04 12.49
N ASP A 96 -7.25 -4.66 12.60
CA ASP A 96 -6.80 -3.68 13.59
C ASP A 96 -7.25 -2.24 13.23
N ALA A 97 -7.69 -2.04 11.98
CA ALA A 97 -8.32 -0.82 11.51
C ALA A 97 -9.86 -0.79 11.69
N LEU A 98 -10.47 -1.86 12.25
CA LEU A 98 -11.87 -1.94 12.67
C LEU A 98 -12.03 -1.56 14.15
#